data_AF-A0A2E6QN95-F1
#
_entry.id   AF-A0A2E6QN95-F1
#
_cell.length_a   1.000
_cell.length_b   1.000
_cell.length_c   1.000
_cell.angle_alpha   90.00
_cell.angle_beta   90.00
_cell.angle_gamma   90.00
#
_symmetry.space_group_name_H-M   'P 1'
#
loop_
_entity.id
_entity.type
_entity.pdbx_description
1 polymer ?
#
loop_
_entity_poly.entity_id
_entity_poly.type
_entity_poly.pdbx_seq_one_letter_code
_entity_poly.pdbx_strand_id
1 'polypeptide(L)'
;MPRTPAALAQAASAAPSIPAVAGPMCHDTVITWLVQAGYLETERVQDLYRHFGPQALYRRLYADPASDPAATRATIGAVPAGAICCLFDQGDRLQHTMVATAPGRFAGTNNGSVGGDLNYGAFDGDALPWHDQGTKVGAGPDRYRIVWCTPDDVVYRFAALCAEFAPEKAKQI
;
A
#
# COMPACT_ATOMS: atom_id res chain seq x y z
N MET A 1 15.60 14.10 -2.32
CA MET A 1 14.51 15.10 -2.36
C MET A 1 13.32 14.53 -1.62
N PRO A 2 12.98 14.99 -0.41
CA PRO A 2 11.80 14.49 0.31
C PRO A 2 10.50 14.87 -0.42
N ARG A 3 9.42 14.11 -0.20
CA ARG A 3 8.08 14.28 -0.79
C ARG A 3 8.05 14.26 -2.31
N THR A 4 8.73 13.29 -2.93
CA THR A 4 8.62 13.07 -4.37
C THR A 4 8.31 11.60 -4.67
N PRO A 5 7.57 11.30 -5.76
CA PRO A 5 7.31 9.90 -6.14
C PRO A 5 8.61 9.12 -6.36
N ALA A 6 9.65 9.77 -6.87
CA ALA A 6 10.98 9.20 -7.02
C ALA A 6 11.63 8.82 -5.67
N ALA A 7 11.49 9.64 -4.63
CA ALA A 7 12.02 9.33 -3.31
C ALA A 7 11.28 8.15 -2.66
N LEU A 8 9.97 8.03 -2.86
CA LEU A 8 9.21 6.87 -2.40
C LEU A 8 9.62 5.59 -3.16
N ALA A 9 9.74 5.66 -4.49
CA ALA A 9 10.24 4.55 -5.30
C ALA A 9 11.66 4.14 -4.91
N GLN A 10 12.53 5.09 -4.59
CA GLN A 10 13.89 4.83 -4.11
C GLN A 10 13.90 4.17 -2.74
N ALA A 11 13.09 4.68 -1.78
CA ALA A 11 12.97 4.08 -0.45
C ALA A 11 12.47 2.62 -0.54
N ALA A 12 11.47 2.37 -1.38
CA ALA A 12 10.95 1.02 -1.63
C ALA A 12 11.99 0.11 -2.29
N SER A 13 12.77 0.63 -3.24
CA SER A 13 13.80 -0.15 -3.97
C SER A 13 15.03 -0.45 -3.13
N ALA A 14 15.39 0.44 -2.20
CA ALA A 14 16.58 0.31 -1.35
C ALA A 14 16.30 -0.42 -0.03
N ALA A 15 15.04 -0.80 0.24
CA ALA A 15 14.67 -1.47 1.47
C ALA A 15 15.41 -2.81 1.60
N PRO A 16 15.99 -3.13 2.78
CA PRO A 16 16.61 -4.44 2.99
C PRO A 16 15.54 -5.53 3.03
N SER A 17 15.86 -6.72 2.53
CA SER A 17 15.01 -7.90 2.72
C SER A 17 14.84 -8.16 4.22
N ILE A 18 13.58 -8.23 4.68
CA ILE A 18 13.24 -8.55 6.07
C ILE A 18 13.00 -10.06 6.15
N PRO A 19 13.39 -10.77 7.23
CA PRO A 19 12.94 -12.15 7.44
C PRO A 19 11.41 -12.23 7.55
N ALA A 20 10.81 -13.30 7.04
CA ALA A 20 9.35 -13.50 7.15
C ALA A 20 8.89 -13.54 8.61
N VAL A 21 8.06 -12.57 9.02
CA VAL A 21 7.44 -12.50 10.35
C VAL A 21 5.91 -12.48 10.19
N ALA A 22 5.17 -13.09 11.11
CA ALA A 22 3.71 -13.04 11.08
C ALA A 22 3.20 -11.64 11.52
N GLY A 23 2.41 -10.95 10.68
CA GLY A 23 1.83 -9.63 10.98
C GLY A 23 1.44 -8.88 9.71
N PRO A 24 0.78 -7.70 9.74
CA PRO A 24 0.37 -6.92 8.56
C PRO A 24 1.54 -6.19 7.87
N MET A 25 2.66 -6.88 7.59
CA MET A 25 3.91 -6.26 7.16
C MET A 25 3.79 -5.50 5.84
N CYS A 26 3.00 -5.99 4.87
CA CYS A 26 2.84 -5.33 3.57
C CYS A 26 2.37 -3.87 3.67
N HIS A 27 1.38 -3.60 4.53
CA HIS A 27 0.80 -2.28 4.69
C HIS A 27 1.68 -1.37 5.55
N ASP A 28 2.23 -1.90 6.65
CA ASP A 28 3.13 -1.16 7.55
C ASP A 28 4.43 -0.75 6.86
N THR A 29 4.93 -1.60 5.98
CA THR A 29 6.16 -1.32 5.21
C THR A 29 5.95 -0.12 4.30
N VAL A 30 4.82 -0.05 3.59
CA VAL A 30 4.52 1.09 2.72
C VAL A 30 4.33 2.37 3.54
N ILE A 31 3.74 2.31 4.74
CA ILE A 31 3.67 3.47 5.65
C ILE A 31 5.08 3.90 6.07
N THR A 32 5.94 2.95 6.40
CA THR A 32 7.34 3.21 6.76
C THR A 32 8.07 3.91 5.61
N TRP A 33 7.91 3.45 4.38
CA TRP A 33 8.52 4.10 3.22
C TRP A 33 7.94 5.49 2.95
N LEU A 34 6.65 5.70 3.16
CA LEU A 34 6.01 7.01 3.05
C LEU A 34 6.57 7.99 4.09
N VAL A 35 6.77 7.55 5.33
CA VAL A 35 7.43 8.32 6.39
C VAL A 35 8.87 8.64 6.01
N GLN A 36 9.66 7.65 5.57
CA GLN A 36 11.06 7.84 5.16
C GLN A 36 11.20 8.78 3.96
N ALA A 37 10.28 8.70 3.00
CA ALA A 37 10.20 9.61 1.87
C ALA A 37 9.69 11.00 2.26
N GLY A 38 9.23 11.20 3.50
CA GLY A 38 8.79 12.48 4.05
C GLY A 38 7.34 12.85 3.78
N TYR A 39 6.52 11.91 3.26
CA TYR A 39 5.10 12.13 2.98
C TYR A 39 4.26 12.15 4.25
N LEU A 40 4.61 11.35 5.25
CA LEU A 40 3.85 11.18 6.49
C LEU A 40 4.71 11.49 7.71
N GLU A 41 4.08 11.96 8.78
CA GLU A 41 4.71 12.21 10.07
C GLU A 41 4.54 10.99 10.99
N THR A 42 5.65 10.45 11.51
CA THR A 42 5.67 9.23 12.33
C THR A 42 4.73 9.29 13.53
N GLU A 43 4.78 10.37 14.30
CA GLU A 43 3.99 10.53 15.52
C GLU A 43 2.49 10.53 15.21
N ARG A 44 2.08 11.27 14.16
CA ARG A 44 0.69 11.33 13.71
C ARG A 44 0.20 9.99 13.19
N VAL A 45 1.01 9.26 12.44
CA VAL A 45 0.68 7.89 12.02
C VAL A 45 0.43 6.99 13.23
N GLN A 46 1.28 7.05 14.27
CA GLN A 46 1.11 6.28 15.49
C GLN A 46 -0.15 6.66 16.28
N ASP A 47 -0.51 7.93 16.32
CA ASP A 47 -1.78 8.40 16.90
C ASP A 47 -2.99 7.78 16.18
N LEU A 48 -2.99 7.84 14.85
CA LEU A 48 -4.06 7.28 14.03
C LEU A 48 -4.16 5.76 14.18
N TYR A 49 -3.03 5.04 14.25
CA TYR A 49 -3.03 3.60 14.53
C TYR A 49 -3.70 3.26 15.85
N ARG A 50 -3.38 4.00 16.91
CA ARG A 50 -3.97 3.78 18.24
C ARG A 50 -5.47 4.08 18.26
N HIS A 51 -5.92 5.06 17.48
CA HIS A 51 -7.31 5.49 17.46
C HIS A 51 -8.20 4.59 16.57
N PHE A 52 -7.79 4.35 15.32
CA PHE A 52 -8.61 3.62 14.34
C PHE A 52 -8.32 2.11 14.29
N GLY A 53 -7.16 1.69 14.77
CA GLY A 53 -6.63 0.36 14.52
C GLY A 53 -6.07 0.19 13.11
N PRO A 54 -5.17 -0.78 12.89
CA PRO A 54 -4.38 -0.91 11.66
C PRO A 54 -5.23 -1.13 10.41
N GLN A 55 -6.15 -2.11 10.43
CA GLN A 55 -6.94 -2.49 9.26
C GLN A 55 -7.85 -1.36 8.76
N ALA A 56 -8.49 -0.63 9.68
CA ALA A 56 -9.32 0.51 9.32
C ALA A 56 -8.48 1.67 8.77
N LEU A 57 -7.31 1.92 9.36
CA LEU A 57 -6.38 2.94 8.89
C LEU A 57 -5.90 2.65 7.45
N TYR A 58 -5.44 1.43 7.16
CA TYR A 58 -4.91 1.10 5.83
C TYR A 58 -5.93 1.32 4.72
N ARG A 59 -7.18 0.86 4.93
CA ARG A 59 -8.24 1.06 3.94
C ARG A 59 -8.47 2.55 3.70
N ARG A 60 -8.61 3.34 4.77
CA ARG A 60 -8.90 4.77 4.64
C ARG A 60 -7.74 5.57 4.05
N LEU A 61 -6.51 5.11 4.29
CA LEU A 61 -5.29 5.78 3.84
C LEU A 61 -4.98 5.45 2.38
N TYR A 62 -4.97 4.16 2.02
CA TYR A 62 -4.43 3.72 0.75
C TYR A 62 -5.42 3.64 -0.39
N ALA A 63 -6.67 3.24 -0.13
CA ALA A 63 -7.67 3.20 -1.19
C ALA A 63 -9.09 3.07 -0.67
N ASP A 64 -9.98 3.84 -1.27
CA ASP A 64 -11.40 3.61 -1.18
C ASP A 64 -11.88 2.88 -2.43
N PRO A 65 -12.14 1.56 -2.38
CA PRO A 65 -12.60 0.81 -3.55
C PRO A 65 -13.93 1.31 -4.11
N ALA A 66 -14.71 2.12 -3.39
CA ALA A 66 -15.92 2.73 -3.95
C ALA A 66 -15.63 3.91 -4.89
N SER A 67 -14.54 4.65 -4.66
CA SER A 67 -14.21 5.88 -5.41
C SER A 67 -12.96 5.77 -6.26
N ASP A 68 -12.04 4.85 -5.94
CA ASP A 68 -10.81 4.65 -6.69
C ASP A 68 -11.01 3.72 -7.90
N PRO A 69 -10.54 4.12 -9.10
CA PRO A 69 -10.69 3.32 -10.30
C PRO A 69 -9.93 2.00 -10.17
N ALA A 70 -10.58 0.92 -10.57
CA ALA A 70 -9.90 -0.38 -10.68
C ALA A 70 -8.81 -0.31 -11.75
N ALA A 71 -7.62 -0.79 -11.42
CA ALA A 71 -6.56 -1.02 -12.37
C ALA A 71 -6.92 -2.21 -13.26
N THR A 72 -6.76 -2.03 -14.57
CA THR A 72 -6.68 -3.11 -15.55
C THR A 72 -5.23 -3.58 -15.69
N ARG A 73 -5.03 -4.73 -16.34
CA ARG A 73 -3.69 -5.19 -16.72
C ARG A 73 -2.94 -4.16 -17.59
N ALA A 74 -3.65 -3.47 -18.49
CA ALA A 74 -3.05 -2.43 -19.30
C ALA A 74 -2.63 -1.21 -18.46
N THR A 75 -3.44 -0.81 -17.48
CA THR A 75 -3.15 0.37 -16.66
C THR A 75 -2.04 0.10 -15.65
N ILE A 76 -1.94 -1.12 -15.10
CA ILE A 76 -0.95 -1.43 -14.05
C ILE A 76 0.50 -1.37 -14.57
N GLY A 77 0.72 -1.74 -15.85
CA GLY A 77 2.02 -1.67 -16.50
C GLY A 77 2.44 -0.23 -16.78
N ALA A 78 1.47 0.69 -16.79
CA ALA A 78 1.68 2.12 -17.02
C ALA A 78 1.66 2.96 -15.73
N VAL A 79 1.44 2.34 -14.56
CA VAL A 79 1.41 3.06 -13.28
C VAL A 79 2.76 3.74 -13.03
N PRO A 80 2.79 5.04 -12.71
CA PRO A 80 4.05 5.76 -12.54
C PRO A 80 4.80 5.31 -11.29
N ALA A 81 6.13 5.47 -11.31
CA ALA A 81 6.96 5.26 -10.12
C ALA A 81 6.46 6.10 -8.93
N GLY A 82 6.48 5.51 -7.74
CA GLY A 82 5.96 6.08 -6.50
C GLY A 82 4.45 5.88 -6.30
N ALA A 83 3.70 5.42 -7.28
CA ALA A 83 2.30 5.06 -7.06
C ALA A 83 2.16 3.87 -6.10
N ILE A 84 1.07 3.84 -5.36
CA ILE A 84 0.78 2.82 -4.36
C ILE A 84 -0.33 1.93 -4.91
N CYS A 85 -0.06 0.63 -5.03
CA CYS A 85 -0.99 -0.35 -5.55
C CYS A 85 -1.55 -1.20 -4.42
N CYS A 86 -2.87 -1.38 -4.42
CA CYS A 86 -3.61 -2.07 -3.39
C CYS A 86 -4.42 -3.22 -3.99
N LEU A 87 -4.30 -4.40 -3.41
CA LEU A 87 -5.02 -5.60 -3.82
C LEU A 87 -6.14 -5.83 -2.82
N PHE A 88 -7.38 -5.79 -3.29
CA PHE A 88 -8.58 -6.11 -2.51
C PHE A 88 -9.10 -7.48 -2.93
N ASP A 89 -9.53 -8.30 -1.98
CA ASP A 89 -10.25 -9.53 -2.30
C ASP A 89 -11.77 -9.27 -2.47
N GLN A 90 -12.49 -10.33 -2.89
CA GLN A 90 -13.95 -10.36 -2.87
C GLN A 90 -14.47 -10.03 -1.48
N GLY A 91 -15.14 -8.88 -1.34
CA GLY A 91 -15.60 -8.33 -0.07
C GLY A 91 -14.92 -7.02 0.33
N ASP A 92 -14.13 -6.39 -0.54
CA ASP A 92 -13.44 -5.12 -0.30
C ASP A 92 -12.49 -5.15 0.90
N ARG A 93 -11.91 -6.33 1.20
CA ARG A 93 -10.88 -6.46 2.23
C ARG A 93 -9.51 -6.35 1.58
N LEU A 94 -8.79 -5.30 1.98
CA LEU A 94 -7.41 -5.05 1.57
C LEU A 94 -6.53 -6.23 1.98
N GLN A 95 -5.90 -6.89 0.99
CA GLN A 95 -5.02 -8.05 1.17
C GLN A 95 -3.55 -7.66 1.11
N HIS A 96 -3.21 -6.68 0.26
CA HIS A 96 -1.83 -6.35 -0.01
C HIS A 96 -1.64 -4.91 -0.49
N THR A 97 -0.50 -4.32 -0.17
CA THR A 97 -0.10 -2.98 -0.61
C THR A 97 1.36 -2.99 -1.05
N MET A 98 1.65 -2.31 -2.16
CA MET A 98 2.97 -2.22 -2.78
C MET A 98 3.20 -0.82 -3.34
N VAL A 99 4.45 -0.51 -3.67
CA VAL A 99 4.88 0.73 -4.33
C VAL A 99 5.45 0.41 -5.71
N ALA A 100 5.04 1.15 -6.73
CA ALA A 100 5.66 1.11 -8.04
C ALA A 100 7.07 1.71 -7.96
N THR A 101 8.09 0.95 -8.35
CA THR A 101 9.48 1.43 -8.40
C THR A 101 9.84 1.96 -9.80
N ALA A 102 9.14 1.48 -10.82
CA ALA A 102 9.13 1.94 -12.20
C ALA A 102 7.80 1.50 -12.85
N PRO A 103 7.44 1.98 -14.06
CA PRO A 103 6.28 1.47 -14.77
C PRO A 103 6.31 -0.05 -14.89
N GLY A 104 5.24 -0.70 -14.43
CA GLY A 104 5.13 -2.15 -14.39
C GLY A 104 6.13 -2.85 -13.47
N ARG A 105 6.79 -2.14 -12.55
CA ARG A 105 7.68 -2.76 -11.55
C ARG A 105 7.28 -2.35 -10.15
N PHE A 106 7.15 -3.31 -9.26
CA PHE A 106 6.65 -3.07 -7.90
C PHE A 106 7.61 -3.58 -6.81
N ALA A 107 7.53 -2.99 -5.63
CA ALA A 107 8.19 -3.43 -4.41
C ALA A 107 7.17 -3.47 -3.27
N GLY A 108 7.29 -4.45 -2.39
CA GLY A 108 6.43 -4.66 -1.23
C GLY A 108 6.89 -5.87 -0.44
N THR A 109 6.33 -6.06 0.75
CA THR A 109 6.65 -7.17 1.66
C THR A 109 5.49 -8.12 1.80
N ASN A 110 5.71 -9.44 1.85
CA ASN A 110 4.64 -10.44 1.93
C ASN A 110 4.48 -11.03 3.35
N ASN A 111 3.26 -11.35 3.75
CA ASN A 111 2.94 -12.01 5.03
C ASN A 111 2.80 -13.54 4.92
N GLY A 112 2.96 -14.11 3.73
CA GLY A 112 2.85 -15.55 3.55
C GLY A 112 3.76 -16.04 2.46
N SER A 113 4.96 -16.51 2.84
CA SER A 113 5.71 -17.63 2.26
C SER A 113 5.78 -17.80 0.72
N VAL A 114 5.46 -16.79 -0.09
CA VAL A 114 5.62 -16.82 -1.55
C VAL A 114 6.97 -16.19 -1.86
N GLY A 115 7.94 -17.06 -2.16
CA GLY A 115 9.27 -16.72 -2.65
C GLY A 115 10.18 -16.18 -1.56
N GLY A 116 11.24 -16.92 -1.23
CA GLY A 116 12.25 -16.53 -0.25
C GLY A 116 13.02 -15.27 -0.64
N ASP A 117 12.43 -14.11 -0.35
CA ASP A 117 12.98 -12.83 0.09
C ASP A 117 11.82 -11.83 0.14
N LEU A 118 11.63 -11.14 1.27
CA LEU A 118 10.48 -10.25 1.49
C LEU A 118 10.52 -8.94 0.67
N ASN A 119 11.56 -8.69 -0.12
CA ASN A 119 11.49 -7.66 -1.16
C ASN A 119 11.38 -8.36 -2.50
N TYR A 120 10.28 -8.12 -3.19
CA TYR A 120 10.32 -8.28 -4.63
C TYR A 120 11.30 -7.22 -5.17
N GLY A 121 12.51 -7.62 -5.51
CA GLY A 121 13.37 -6.80 -6.36
C GLY A 121 12.62 -6.50 -7.65
N ALA A 122 11.97 -5.34 -7.70
CA ALA A 122 11.25 -4.77 -8.84
C ALA A 122 10.75 -5.83 -9.85
N PHE A 123 9.65 -6.50 -9.51
CA PHE A 123 9.05 -7.57 -10.31
C PHE A 123 8.10 -7.04 -11.37
N ASP A 124 7.98 -7.74 -12.49
CA ASP A 124 7.06 -7.39 -13.56
C ASP A 124 5.61 -7.41 -13.05
N GLY A 125 4.87 -6.35 -13.36
CA GLY A 125 3.45 -6.25 -13.14
C GLY A 125 2.74 -7.53 -13.56
N ASP A 126 3.11 -8.14 -14.69
CA ASP A 126 2.56 -9.41 -15.19
C ASP A 126 2.65 -10.61 -14.23
N ALA A 127 3.53 -10.56 -13.22
CA ALA A 127 3.67 -11.57 -12.17
C ALA A 127 2.85 -11.29 -10.90
N LEU A 128 2.14 -10.16 -10.83
CA LEU A 128 1.03 -10.01 -9.87
C LEU A 128 0.03 -11.14 -10.09
N PRO A 129 -0.81 -11.51 -9.10
CA PRO A 129 -1.87 -12.49 -9.27
C PRO A 129 -2.96 -11.93 -10.21
N TRP A 130 -2.60 -11.76 -11.48
CA TRP A 130 -3.52 -11.64 -12.58
C TRP A 130 -4.10 -13.01 -12.81
N HIS A 131 -5.38 -12.98 -13.09
CA HIS A 131 -6.06 -13.95 -13.93
C HIS A 131 -5.18 -14.24 -15.16
N ASP A 132 -4.29 -15.24 -15.12
CA ASP A 132 -4.25 -16.33 -16.11
C ASP A 132 -3.13 -17.37 -16.03
N GLN A 133 -2.03 -17.25 -15.27
CA GLN A 133 -1.03 -18.34 -15.25
C GLN A 133 -0.46 -18.67 -13.87
N GLY A 134 -1.28 -19.36 -13.08
CA GLY A 134 -0.84 -20.62 -12.46
C GLY A 134 0.23 -20.59 -11.38
N THR A 135 -0.05 -19.99 -10.22
CA THR A 135 -0.13 -20.75 -8.96
C THR A 135 -0.82 -19.92 -7.88
N LYS A 136 -1.90 -20.48 -7.34
CA LYS A 136 -2.84 -19.83 -6.42
C LYS A 136 -2.23 -19.63 -5.03
N VAL A 137 -2.64 -18.53 -4.37
CA VAL A 137 -3.36 -18.72 -3.10
C VAL A 137 -4.85 -18.49 -3.35
N GLY A 138 -5.57 -19.60 -3.56
CA GLY A 138 -7.02 -19.75 -3.37
C GLY A 138 -8.02 -19.08 -4.32
N ALA A 139 -7.62 -18.29 -5.31
CA ALA A 139 -8.51 -17.29 -5.89
C ALA A 139 -8.87 -17.46 -7.37
N GLY A 140 -10.16 -17.53 -7.70
CA GLY A 140 -10.59 -17.55 -9.09
C GLY A 140 -10.26 -16.26 -9.84
N PRO A 141 -10.45 -16.27 -11.17
CA PRO A 141 -10.26 -15.14 -12.08
C PRO A 141 -10.80 -13.77 -11.60
N ASP A 142 -11.90 -13.78 -10.84
CA ASP A 142 -12.61 -12.58 -10.39
C ASP A 142 -12.40 -12.25 -8.90
N ARG A 143 -11.41 -12.85 -8.23
CA ARG A 143 -11.30 -12.69 -6.76
C ARG A 143 -10.67 -11.36 -6.36
N TYR A 144 -9.76 -10.82 -7.14
CA TYR A 144 -8.97 -9.66 -6.73
C TYR A 144 -9.27 -8.45 -7.59
N ARG A 145 -9.51 -7.33 -6.91
CA ARG A 145 -9.57 -6.00 -7.51
C ARG A 145 -8.29 -5.26 -7.15
N ILE A 146 -7.58 -4.77 -8.17
CA ILE A 146 -6.44 -3.90 -7.97
C ILE A 146 -6.92 -2.47 -8.10
N VAL A 147 -6.52 -1.62 -7.18
CA VAL A 147 -6.69 -0.16 -7.25
C VAL A 147 -5.34 0.47 -6.98
N TRP A 148 -5.12 1.67 -7.47
CA TRP A 148 -3.90 2.39 -7.20
C TRP A 148 -4.18 3.86 -6.94
N CYS A 149 -3.29 4.48 -6.18
CA CYS A 149 -3.34 5.90 -5.86
C CYS A 149 -1.93 6.50 -5.94
N THR A 150 -1.86 7.82 -5.96
CA THR A 150 -0.61 8.55 -5.85
C THR A 150 -0.27 8.80 -4.37
N PRO A 151 1.00 9.09 -4.05
CA PRO A 151 1.38 9.54 -2.69
C PRO A 151 0.64 10.79 -2.25
N ASP A 152 0.25 11.68 -3.17
CA ASP A 152 -0.48 12.90 -2.85
C ASP A 152 -1.93 12.59 -2.45
N ASP A 153 -2.57 11.58 -3.05
CA ASP A 153 -3.87 11.08 -2.59
C ASP A 153 -3.79 10.56 -1.15
N VAL A 154 -2.69 9.87 -0.82
CA VAL A 154 -2.43 9.39 0.54
C VAL A 154 -2.24 10.55 1.52
N VAL A 155 -1.49 11.59 1.14
CA VAL A 155 -1.33 12.80 1.96
C VAL A 155 -2.68 13.48 2.21
N TYR A 156 -3.50 13.62 1.17
CA TYR A 156 -4.83 14.21 1.28
C TYR A 156 -5.70 13.43 2.28
N ARG A 157 -5.75 12.10 2.15
CA ARG A 157 -6.50 11.21 3.06
C ARG A 157 -5.95 11.25 4.48
N PHE A 158 -4.64 11.30 4.63
CA PHE A 158 -3.98 11.42 5.93
C PHE A 158 -4.36 12.72 6.63
N ALA A 159 -4.37 13.86 5.91
CA ALA A 159 -4.80 15.13 6.47
C ALA A 159 -6.27 15.08 6.92
N ALA A 160 -7.16 14.46 6.14
CA ALA A 160 -8.56 14.27 6.51
C ALA A 160 -8.72 13.40 7.77
N LEU A 161 -7.95 12.31 7.89
CA LEU A 161 -7.94 11.45 9.07
C LEU A 161 -7.43 12.19 10.33
N CYS A 162 -6.38 12.99 10.18
CA CYS A 162 -5.86 13.83 11.26
C CYS A 162 -6.88 14.87 11.72
N ALA A 163 -7.65 15.46 10.78
CA ALA A 163 -8.70 16.41 11.10
C ALA A 163 -9.89 15.74 11.84
N GLU A 164 -10.25 14.51 11.46
CA GLU A 164 -11.25 13.71 12.19
C GLU A 164 -10.78 13.36 13.60
N PHE A 165 -9.48 13.05 13.75
CA PHE A 165 -8.85 12.74 15.02
C PHE A 165 -8.69 13.96 15.96
N ALA A 166 -9.03 15.18 15.53
CA ALA A 166 -8.80 16.41 16.30
C ALA A 166 -9.14 16.23 17.80
N PRO A 167 -8.14 16.24 18.71
CA PRO A 167 -8.33 15.91 20.13
C PRO A 167 -9.19 16.94 20.89
N GLU A 168 -9.66 18.01 20.22
CA GLU A 168 -10.50 19.05 20.80
C GLU A 168 -11.95 18.62 21.06
N LYS A 169 -12.42 17.49 20.53
CA LYS A 169 -13.73 16.92 20.91
C LYS A 169 -13.72 16.13 22.23
N ALA A 170 -12.56 15.89 22.84
CA ALA A 170 -12.45 15.14 24.10
C ALA A 170 -12.40 16.01 25.37
N LYS A 171 -12.52 17.35 25.24
CA LYS A 171 -12.56 18.29 26.39
C LYS A 171 -13.90 19.03 26.56
N GLN A 172 -14.98 18.53 25.96
CA GLN A 172 -16.33 19.03 26.19
C GLN A 172 -17.31 17.90 26.50
N ILE A 173 -17.04 17.12 27.55
CA ILE A 173 -18.06 16.46 28.39
C ILE A 173 -17.56 16.49 29.83
#